data_AF-A0A7R9HHZ3-F1
#
_entry.id   AF-A0A7R9HHZ3-F1
#
_cell.length_a   1.000
_cell.length_b   1.000
_cell.length_c   1.000
_cell.angle_alpha   90.00
_cell.angle_beta   90.00
_cell.angle_gamma   90.00
#
_symmetry.space_group_name_H-M   'P 1'
#
loop_
_entity.id
_entity.type
_entity.pdbx_description
1 polymer ?
#
loop_
_entity_poly.entity_id
_entity_poly.type
_entity_poly.pdbx_seq_one_letter_code
_entity_poly.pdbx_strand_id
1 'polypeptide(L)'
;MNCIFNSGDSGGLEPLLQRIKESRTSVLTPLIDVIDHKTLEYKLNFVDFQIGGFSWGGHFTWIPVPPKEDARRESPIAPARF
;
A
#
# COMPACT_ATOMS: atom_id res chain seq x y z
N MET A 1 -7.43 6.49 -13.77
CA MET A 1 -6.66 6.36 -12.53
C MET A 1 -5.45 5.52 -12.89
N ASN A 2 -4.28 6.14 -13.02
CA ASN A 2 -3.06 5.45 -13.40
C ASN A 2 -2.17 5.38 -12.15
N CYS A 3 -2.02 4.19 -11.59
CA CYS A 3 -1.20 3.93 -10.41
C CYS A 3 0.23 3.64 -10.88
N ILE A 4 1.21 4.36 -10.33
CA ILE A 4 2.64 4.09 -10.57
C ILE A 4 3.26 3.64 -9.24
N PHE A 5 4.05 2.56 -9.33
CA PHE A 5 4.84 2.01 -8.24
C PHE A 5 5.97 3.00 -7.90
N ASN A 6 6.04 3.47 -6.66
CA ASN A 6 7.03 4.44 -6.22
C ASN A 6 8.46 3.92 -6.47
N SER A 7 9.19 4.63 -7.32
CA SER A 7 10.60 4.42 -7.67
C SER A 7 11.45 5.55 -7.08
N GLY A 8 11.60 5.56 -5.75
CA GLY A 8 12.47 6.49 -5.01
C GLY A 8 13.76 5.86 -4.49
N ASP A 9 13.75 4.55 -4.27
CA ASP A 9 14.92 3.71 -4.11
C ASP A 9 14.83 2.62 -5.18
N SER A 10 15.97 2.14 -5.67
CA SER A 10 16.11 1.08 -6.68
C SER A 10 15.65 -0.29 -6.14
N GLY A 11 14.46 -0.35 -5.54
CA GLY A 11 14.11 -1.24 -4.45
C GLY A 11 12.61 -1.52 -4.31
N GLY A 12 11.76 -1.13 -5.28
CA GLY A 12 10.30 -1.30 -5.17
C GLY A 12 9.82 -2.74 -5.33
N LEU A 13 10.61 -3.57 -6.03
CA LEU A 13 10.24 -4.94 -6.36
C LEU A 13 10.81 -5.94 -5.32
N GLU A 14 11.98 -5.62 -4.79
CA GLU A 14 12.77 -6.38 -3.83
C GLU A 14 11.96 -6.79 -2.57
N PRO A 15 11.25 -5.88 -1.86
CA PRO A 15 10.46 -6.26 -0.70
C PRO A 15 9.26 -7.13 -1.07
N LEU A 16 8.68 -6.93 -2.26
CA LEU A 16 7.59 -7.78 -2.75
C LEU A 16 8.09 -9.20 -3.04
N LEU A 17 9.22 -9.31 -3.73
CA LEU A 17 9.83 -10.60 -4.07
C LEU A 17 10.33 -11.34 -2.83
N GLN A 18 10.94 -10.63 -1.88
CA GLN A 18 11.37 -11.20 -0.61
C GLN A 18 10.17 -11.82 0.14
N ARG A 19 9.06 -11.11 0.19
CA ARG A 19 7.86 -11.59 0.89
C ARG A 19 7.20 -12.78 0.19
N ILE A 20 7.18 -12.82 -1.14
CA ILE A 20 6.71 -13.99 -1.91
C ILE A 20 7.61 -15.21 -1.63
N LYS A 21 8.93 -15.00 -1.50
CA LYS A 21 9.86 -16.06 -1.12
C LYS A 21 9.55 -16.61 0.28
N GLU A 22 9.21 -15.75 1.23
CA GLU A 22 8.85 -16.14 2.61
C GLU A 22 7.47 -16.82 2.71
N SER A 23 6.48 -16.38 1.93
CA SER A 23 5.16 -17.03 1.87
C SER A 23 4.54 -16.91 0.49
N ARG A 24 4.47 -18.05 -0.20
CA ARG A 24 3.90 -18.15 -1.55
C ARG A 24 2.38 -17.96 -1.61
N THR A 25 1.69 -18.03 -0.48
CA THR A 25 0.23 -17.82 -0.39
C THR A 25 -0.15 -16.36 -0.15
N SER A 26 0.83 -15.48 0.03
CA SER A 26 0.59 -14.07 0.33
C SER A 26 0.40 -13.28 -0.97
N VAL A 27 -0.73 -12.58 -1.07
CA VAL A 27 -0.97 -11.59 -2.13
C VAL A 27 -0.52 -10.24 -1.61
N LEU A 28 0.30 -9.53 -2.39
CA LEU A 28 0.87 -8.24 -2.01
C LEU A 28 0.43 -7.15 -2.97
N THR A 29 0.23 -5.96 -2.44
CA THR A 29 -0.05 -4.75 -3.20
C THR A 29 0.92 -3.66 -2.76
N PRO A 30 1.49 -2.87 -3.70
CA PRO A 30 2.33 -1.74 -3.35
C PRO A 30 1.52 -0.66 -2.63
N LEU A 31 2.21 0.30 -2.02
CA LEU A 31 1.58 1.57 -1.62
C LEU A 31 1.08 2.29 -2.87
N ILE A 32 -0.19 2.73 -2.85
CA ILE A 32 -0.82 3.42 -3.98
C ILE A 32 -0.78 4.91 -3.70
N ASP A 33 0.01 5.63 -4.50
CA ASP A 33 0.08 7.09 -4.45
C ASP A 33 -0.79 7.74 -5.51
N VAL A 34 -1.18 8.98 -5.27
CA VAL A 34 -2.04 9.75 -6.18
C VAL A 34 -1.17 10.59 -7.11
N ILE A 35 -1.39 10.39 -8.41
CA ILE A 35 -0.87 11.27 -9.46
C ILE A 35 -2.01 12.11 -9.99
N ASP A 36 -1.82 13.43 -10.01
CA ASP A 36 -2.81 14.35 -10.56
C ASP A 36 -2.96 14.12 -12.07
N HIS A 37 -4.18 13.86 -12.52
CA HIS A 37 -4.45 13.54 -13.93
C HIS A 37 -4.24 14.73 -14.89
N LYS A 38 -4.22 15.97 -14.41
CA LYS A 38 -4.06 17.18 -15.23
C LYS A 38 -2.62 17.67 -15.21
N THR A 39 -1.99 17.69 -14.05
CA THR A 39 -0.62 18.22 -13.89
C THR A 39 0.45 17.14 -13.90
N LEU A 40 0.06 15.85 -13.79
CA LEU A 40 0.97 14.72 -13.57
C LEU A 40 1.84 14.88 -12.32
N GLU A 41 1.41 15.75 -11.40
CA GLU A 41 2.10 15.97 -10.14
C GLU A 41 1.95 14.74 -9.25
N TYR A 42 3.07 14.30 -8.70
CA TYR A 42 3.15 13.18 -7.78
C TYR A 42 2.90 13.66 -6.35
N LYS A 43 1.78 13.25 -5.75
CA LYS A 43 1.41 13.61 -4.38
C LYS A 43 1.76 12.47 -3.44
N LEU A 44 2.84 12.67 -2.70
CA LEU A 44 3.30 11.78 -1.63
C LEU A 44 2.46 12.01 -0.38
N ASN A 45 1.49 11.13 -0.15
CA ASN A 45 0.70 11.13 1.08
C ASN A 45 1.31 10.16 2.09
N PHE A 46 2.46 10.51 2.66
CA PHE A 46 3.14 9.67 3.66
C PHE A 46 2.39 9.57 5.00
N VAL A 47 1.46 10.48 5.28
CA VAL A 47 0.83 10.65 6.59
C VAL A 47 -0.39 9.74 6.77
N ASP A 48 -1.12 9.46 5.70
CA ASP A 48 -2.40 8.75 5.76
C ASP A 48 -2.31 7.40 5.04
N PHE A 49 -1.52 6.48 5.61
CA PHE A 49 -1.50 5.10 5.11
C PHE A 49 -2.89 4.45 5.34
N GLN A 50 -3.53 4.05 4.24
CA GLN A 50 -4.85 3.44 4.23
C GLN A 50 -4.79 2.05 3.62
N ILE A 51 -5.72 1.20 4.04
CA ILE A 51 -5.87 -0.17 3.54
C ILE A 51 -7.16 -0.29 2.73
N GLY A 52 -7.16 -1.23 1.79
CA GLY A 52 -8.35 -1.56 1.02
C GLY A 52 -9.40 -2.30 1.86
N GLY A 53 -10.64 -1.85 1.78
CA GLY A 53 -11.79 -2.49 2.38
C GLY A 53 -13.00 -2.46 1.44
N PHE A 54 -14.09 -3.11 1.86
CA PHE A 54 -15.35 -3.12 1.13
C PHE A 54 -16.47 -2.58 2.01
N SER A 55 -17.33 -1.73 1.43
CA SER A 55 -18.60 -1.37 2.04
C SER A 55 -19.59 -2.53 1.93
N TRP A 56 -20.67 -2.49 2.72
CA TRP A 56 -21.74 -3.50 2.66
C TRP A 56 -22.45 -3.57 1.30
N GLY A 57 -22.34 -2.52 0.49
CA GLY A 57 -22.80 -2.52 -0.91
C GLY A 57 -21.81 -3.14 -1.90
N GLY A 58 -20.66 -3.64 -1.45
CA GLY A 58 -19.62 -4.24 -2.29
C GLY A 58 -18.69 -3.24 -2.96
N HIS A 59 -18.77 -1.95 -2.64
CA HIS A 59 -17.86 -0.94 -3.20
C HIS A 59 -16.51 -0.97 -2.47
N PHE A 60 -15.42 -0.97 -3.23
CA PHE A 60 -14.07 -0.77 -2.69
C PHE A 60 -13.97 0.62 -2.04
N THR A 61 -13.36 0.68 -0.88
CA THR A 61 -13.11 1.93 -0.14
C THR A 61 -11.76 1.86 0.57
N TRP A 62 -11.21 3.02 0.90
CA TRP A 62 -10.00 3.14 1.71
C TRP A 62 -10.39 3.39 3.16
N ILE A 63 -9.91 2.54 4.06
CA ILE A 63 -10.17 2.65 5.50
C ILE A 63 -8.85 2.88 6.26
N PRO A 64 -8.88 3.59 7.41
CA PRO A 64 -7.71 3.74 8.24
C PRO A 64 -7.26 2.39 8.81
N VAL A 65 -5.96 2.24 9.05
CA VAL A 65 -5.42 1.03 9.68
C VAL A 65 -5.93 0.91 11.12
N PRO A 66 -6.44 -0.27 11.53
CA PRO A 66 -6.82 -0.49 12.92
C PRO A 66 -5.62 -0.34 13.86
N PRO A 67 -5.78 0.25 15.06
CA PRO A 67 -4.66 0.53 15.97
C PRO A 67 -3.80 -0.70 16.33
N LYS A 68 -4.42 -1.90 16.37
CA LYS A 68 -3.71 -3.16 16.63
C LYS A 68 -2.72 -3.50 15.52
N GLU A 69 -3.10 -3.26 14.27
CA GLU A 69 -2.25 -3.56 13.12
C GLU A 69 -1.19 -2.48 12.95
N ASP A 70 -1.52 -1.23 13.24
CA ASP A 70 -0.56 -0.13 13.24
C ASP A 70 0.54 -0.35 14.28
N ALA A 71 0.17 -0.75 15.51
CA ALA A 71 1.14 -1.09 16.57
C ALA A 71 2.00 -2.32 16.24
N ARG A 72 1.53 -3.25 15.39
CA ARG A 72 2.30 -4.42 14.96
C ARG A 72 3.31 -4.06 13.86
N ARG A 73 3.07 -2.99 13.11
CA ARG A 73 3.94 -2.58 12.01
C ARG A 73 5.14 -1.82 12.57
N GLU A 74 6.27 -2.51 12.61
CA GLU A 74 7.55 -1.93 13.06
C GLU A 74 8.14 -0.92 12.06
N SER A 75 7.70 -0.95 10.81
CA SER A 75 8.17 -0.02 9.77
C SER A 75 7.07 0.33 8.76
N PRO A 76 7.18 1.47 8.05
CA PRO A 76 6.22 1.86 7.01
C PRO A 76 6.09 0.85 5.87
N ILE A 77 7.20 0.16 5.56
CA ILE A 77 7.28 -0.88 4.52
C ILE A 77 6.83 -2.26 5.01
N ALA A 78 6.54 -2.42 6.30
CA ALA A 78 6.04 -3.68 6.84
C ALA A 78 4.64 -3.96 6.27
N PRO A 79 4.38 -5.20 5.82
CA PRO A 79 3.11 -5.56 5.20
C PRO A 79 1.98 -5.41 6.21
N ALA A 80 0.87 -4.81 5.79
CA ALA A 80 -0.38 -4.87 6.53
C ALA A 80 -0.95 -6.30 6.46
N ARG A 81 -1.34 -6.86 7.60
CA ARG A 81 -1.89 -8.21 7.75
C ARG A 81 -3.29 -8.13 8.36
N PHE A 82 -4.21 -8.89 7.79
CA PHE A 82 -5.57 -9.11 8.30
C PHE A 82 -5.87 -10.60 8.30
#